data_AF-G0KYZ1-F1
#
_entry.id   AF-G0KYZ1-F1
#
_cell.length_a   1.000
_cell.length_b   1.000
_cell.length_c   1.000
_cell.angle_alpha   90.00
_cell.angle_beta   90.00
_cell.angle_gamma   90.00
#
_symmetry.space_group_name_H-M   'P 1'
#
loop_
_entity.id
_entity.type
_entity.pdbx_description
1 polymer ?
#
loop_
_entity_poly.entity_id
_entity_poly.type
_entity_poly.pdbx_seq_one_letter_code
_entity_poly.pdbx_strand_id
1 'polypeptide(L)'
;QPSDFGEDRHLTILMLKAGFRTEYVPDAIAATVVPDKLGPYLRQQLRWARSTFRDTLLALRLLPSLDRYLTLDVIGQNLGPLLLAVAVLAGLAELALTDTVPWPTAVIIAGMTTIRCTV
;
A
#
# COMPACT_ATOMS: atom_id res chain seq x y z
N GLN A 1 -10.05 24.34 -1.31
CA GLN A 1 -8.77 24.11 -2.00
C GLN A 1 -8.90 22.77 -2.71
N PRO A 2 -8.66 22.66 -4.03
CA PRO A 2 -8.84 21.39 -4.71
C PRO A 2 -7.78 20.40 -4.21
N SER A 3 -8.21 19.20 -3.85
CA SER A 3 -7.36 18.17 -3.24
C SER A 3 -6.78 17.27 -4.35
N ASP A 4 -5.54 17.52 -4.77
CA ASP A 4 -4.82 16.72 -5.79
C ASP A 4 -4.47 15.28 -5.35
N PHE A 5 -4.93 14.83 -4.17
CA PHE A 5 -4.55 13.53 -3.60
C PHE A 5 -5.73 12.80 -2.97
N GLY A 6 -6.08 11.63 -3.52
CA GLY A 6 -6.93 10.63 -2.87
C GLY A 6 -8.42 10.98 -2.82
N GLU A 7 -8.95 11.65 -3.86
CA GLU A 7 -10.37 11.99 -3.96
C GLU A 7 -11.26 10.75 -3.86
N ASP A 8 -10.96 9.69 -4.62
CA ASP A 8 -11.82 8.51 -4.72
C ASP A 8 -11.97 7.75 -3.39
N ARG A 9 -10.85 7.51 -2.69
CA ARG A 9 -10.86 6.78 -1.41
C ARG A 9 -11.51 7.63 -0.32
N HIS A 10 -11.25 8.95 -0.30
CA HIS A 10 -11.90 9.84 0.65
C HIS A 10 -13.42 9.90 0.41
N LEU A 11 -13.85 10.00 -0.85
CA LEU A 11 -15.25 9.97 -1.23
C LEU A 11 -15.91 8.64 -0.82
N THR A 12 -15.23 7.52 -1.05
CA THR A 12 -15.70 6.19 -0.61
C THR A 12 -15.88 6.13 0.90
N ILE A 13 -14.93 6.67 1.67
CA ILE A 13 -15.04 6.78 3.14
C ILE A 13 -16.27 7.60 3.55
N LEU A 14 -16.58 8.69 2.84
CA LEU A 14 -17.77 9.50 3.10
C LEU A 14 -19.06 8.73 2.78
N MET A 15 -19.09 8.00 1.66
CA MET A 15 -20.23 7.15 1.31
C MET A 15 -20.49 6.06 2.36
N LEU A 16 -19.43 5.39 2.81
CA LEU A 16 -19.51 4.39 3.88
C LEU A 16 -19.98 5.01 5.21
N LYS A 17 -19.49 6.20 5.57
CA LYS A 17 -19.96 6.94 6.75
C LYS A 17 -21.43 7.33 6.67
N ALA A 18 -21.94 7.60 5.47
CA ALA A 18 -23.35 7.88 5.22
C ALA A 18 -24.23 6.62 5.22
N GLY A 19 -23.65 5.43 5.43
CA GLY A 19 -24.39 4.16 5.52
C GLY A 19 -24.57 3.44 4.19
N PHE A 20 -23.94 3.90 3.11
CA PHE A 20 -23.93 3.20 1.83
C PHE A 20 -22.97 2.00 1.86
N ARG A 21 -23.17 1.07 0.93
CA ARG A 21 -22.36 -0.15 0.79
C ARG A 21 -21.56 -0.11 -0.51
N THR A 22 -20.41 -0.77 -0.51
CA THR A 22 -19.60 -0.98 -1.70
C THR A 22 -19.80 -2.41 -2.20
N GLU A 23 -20.05 -2.57 -3.50
CA GLU A 23 -20.19 -3.88 -4.14
C GLU A 23 -19.17 -4.03 -5.27
N TYR A 24 -18.59 -5.22 -5.39
CA TYR A 24 -17.70 -5.56 -6.49
C TYR A 24 -18.53 -6.12 -7.65
N VAL A 25 -18.47 -5.44 -8.80
CA VAL A 25 -19.17 -5.84 -10.03
C VAL A 25 -18.13 -6.30 -11.05
N PRO A 26 -18.01 -7.60 -11.33
CA PRO A 26 -16.96 -8.13 -12.21
C PRO A 26 -17.09 -7.63 -13.66
N ASP A 27 -18.30 -7.29 -14.10
CA ASP A 27 -18.58 -6.79 -15.45
C ASP A 27 -18.27 -5.29 -15.60
N ALA A 28 -17.97 -4.58 -14.51
CA ALA A 28 -17.59 -3.17 -14.56
C ALA A 28 -16.12 -3.02 -14.97
N ILE A 29 -15.87 -2.73 -16.25
CA ILE A 29 -14.53 -2.62 -16.82
C ILE A 29 -14.12 -1.14 -16.93
N ALA A 30 -12.95 -0.80 -16.40
CA ALA A 30 -12.34 0.52 -16.54
C ALA A 30 -10.96 0.42 -17.21
N ALA A 31 -10.75 1.17 -18.29
CA ALA A 31 -9.45 1.30 -18.93
C ALA A 31 -8.63 2.39 -18.23
N THR A 32 -7.34 2.14 -17.99
CA THR A 32 -6.44 3.11 -17.37
C THR A 32 -5.12 3.21 -18.13
N VAL A 33 -4.50 4.38 -18.07
CA VAL A 33 -3.17 4.61 -18.61
C VAL A 33 -2.15 4.25 -17.54
N VAL A 34 -1.24 3.34 -17.87
CA VAL A 34 -0.15 2.93 -16.98
C VAL A 34 1.17 3.54 -17.43
N PRO A 35 2.05 3.93 -16.49
CA PRO A 35 3.41 4.36 -16.83
C PRO A 35 4.20 3.26 -17.56
N ASP A 36 4.87 3.64 -18.64
CA ASP A 36 5.77 2.80 -19.42
C ASP A 36 7.24 2.90 -18.96
N LYS A 37 7.53 3.83 -18.04
CA LYS A 37 8.87 4.14 -17.54
C LYS A 37 8.93 4.05 -16.02
N LEU A 38 10.08 3.62 -15.52
CA LEU A 38 10.31 3.42 -14.08
C LEU A 38 10.16 4.71 -13.27
N GLY A 39 10.64 5.86 -13.76
CA GLY A 39 10.57 7.14 -13.04
C GLY A 39 9.13 7.58 -12.73
N PRO A 40 8.24 7.72 -13.74
CA PRO A 40 6.83 8.00 -13.52
C PRO A 40 6.11 6.91 -12.68
N TYR A 41 6.44 5.62 -12.89
CA TYR A 41 5.91 4.52 -12.10
C TYR A 41 6.20 4.68 -10.60
N LEU A 42 7.47 4.94 -10.23
CA LEU A 42 7.86 5.12 -8.83
C LEU A 42 7.16 6.32 -8.20
N ARG A 43 7.01 7.44 -8.93
CA ARG A 43 6.24 8.61 -8.44
C ARG A 43 4.78 8.27 -8.18
N GLN A 44 4.17 7.44 -9.03
CA GLN A 44 2.80 6.97 -8.85
C GLN A 44 2.68 6.05 -7.63
N GLN A 45 3.58 5.09 -7.45
CA GLN A 45 3.61 4.21 -6.28
C GLN A 45 3.79 4.99 -4.97
N LEU A 46 4.70 5.97 -4.94
CA LEU A 46 4.90 6.83 -3.77
C LEU A 46 3.67 7.68 -3.44
N ARG A 47 2.98 8.19 -4.47
CA ARG A 47 1.71 8.92 -4.30
C ARG A 47 0.65 8.03 -3.69
N TRP A 48 0.48 6.81 -4.21
CA TRP A 48 -0.48 5.83 -3.69
C TRP A 48 -0.16 5.38 -2.27
N ALA A 49 1.11 5.10 -1.98
CA ALA A 49 1.55 4.75 -0.63
C ALA A 49 1.21 5.87 0.37
N ARG A 50 1.51 7.13 0.03
CA ARG A 50 1.19 8.28 0.88
C ARG A 50 -0.31 8.42 1.13
N SER A 51 -1.15 8.28 0.10
CA SER A 51 -2.61 8.33 0.26
C SER A 51 -3.11 7.19 1.14
N THR A 52 -2.60 5.98 0.93
CA THR A 52 -3.01 4.78 1.68
C THR A 52 -2.79 4.96 3.17
N PHE A 53 -1.61 5.43 3.61
CA PHE A 53 -1.34 5.69 5.03
C PHE A 53 -2.27 6.76 5.62
N ARG A 54 -2.43 7.89 4.92
CA ARG A 54 -3.30 8.98 5.35
C ARG A 54 -4.76 8.54 5.48
N ASP A 55 -5.28 7.89 4.45
CA ASP A 55 -6.69 7.52 4.35
C ASP A 55 -7.03 6.34 5.28
N THR A 56 -6.09 5.41 5.49
CA THR A 56 -6.25 4.34 6.48
C THR A 56 -6.45 4.92 7.88
N LEU A 57 -5.63 5.90 8.29
CA LEU A 57 -5.76 6.56 9.60
C LEU A 57 -7.15 7.20 9.78
N LEU A 58 -7.67 7.83 8.73
CA LEU A 58 -9.00 8.45 8.72
C LEU A 58 -10.15 7.42 8.73
N ALA A 59 -9.91 6.23 8.19
CA ALA A 59 -10.87 5.14 8.07
C ALA A 59 -10.78 4.10 9.20
N LEU A 60 -9.82 4.20 10.13
CA LEU A 60 -9.62 3.21 11.21
C LEU A 60 -10.91 2.88 11.97
N ARG A 61 -11.74 3.89 12.25
CA ARG A 61 -13.01 3.73 12.98
C ARG A 61 -14.09 3.02 12.16
N LEU A 62 -13.94 2.96 10.84
CA LEU A 62 -14.84 2.27 9.93
C LEU A 62 -14.45 0.81 9.71
N LEU A 63 -13.19 0.43 9.93
CA LEU A 63 -12.71 -0.93 9.69
C LEU A 63 -13.59 -2.03 10.32
N PRO A 64 -14.07 -1.91 11.58
CA PRO A 64 -14.94 -2.94 12.17
C PRO A 64 -16.28 -3.12 11.45
N SER A 65 -16.72 -2.13 10.67
CA SER A 65 -17.95 -2.19 9.88
C SER A 65 -17.77 -2.69 8.45
N LEU A 66 -16.51 -2.89 8.01
CA LEU A 66 -16.20 -3.41 6.68
C LEU A 66 -16.22 -4.94 6.67
N ASP A 67 -16.32 -5.51 5.47
CA ASP A 67 -16.15 -6.94 5.27
C ASP A 67 -14.77 -7.42 5.78
N ARG A 68 -14.70 -8.65 6.26
CA ARG A 68 -13.48 -9.22 6.83
C ARG A 68 -12.34 -9.28 5.81
N TYR A 69 -12.65 -9.55 4.55
CA TYR A 69 -11.66 -9.55 3.48
C TYR A 69 -11.04 -8.15 3.30
N LEU A 70 -11.86 -7.10 3.24
CA LEU A 70 -11.40 -5.72 3.12
C LEU A 70 -10.56 -5.28 4.33
N THR A 71 -10.95 -5.71 5.52
CA THR A 71 -10.18 -5.42 6.75
C THR A 71 -8.80 -6.07 6.71
N LEU A 72 -8.72 -7.33 6.29
CA LEU A 72 -7.44 -8.04 6.12
C LEU A 72 -6.56 -7.40 5.06
N ASP A 73 -7.15 -6.99 3.93
CA ASP A 73 -6.46 -6.30 2.85
C ASP A 73 -5.86 -4.96 3.34
N VAL A 74 -6.64 -4.14 4.06
CA VAL A 74 -6.14 -2.88 4.65
C VAL A 74 -4.99 -3.14 5.64
N ILE A 75 -5.12 -4.15 6.50
CA ILE A 75 -4.04 -4.51 7.44
C ILE A 75 -2.78 -4.91 6.67
N GLY A 76 -2.91 -5.78 5.66
CA GLY A 76 -1.78 -6.23 4.83
C GLY A 76 -1.08 -5.07 4.10
N GLN A 77 -1.86 -4.17 3.50
CA GLN A 77 -1.32 -3.00 2.78
C GLN A 77 -0.52 -2.05 3.69
N ASN A 78 -0.91 -1.91 4.95
CA ASN A 78 -0.22 -1.03 5.91
C ASN A 78 0.94 -1.74 6.62
N LEU A 79 0.83 -3.04 6.91
CA LEU A 79 1.86 -3.81 7.59
C LEU A 79 3.08 -4.06 6.70
N GLY A 80 2.85 -4.34 5.41
CA GLY A 80 3.93 -4.67 4.46
C GLY A 80 5.06 -3.64 4.41
N PRO A 81 4.78 -2.33 4.18
CA PRO A 81 5.83 -1.32 4.15
C PRO A 81 6.50 -1.08 5.51
N LEU A 82 5.79 -1.27 6.63
CA LEU A 82 6.37 -1.16 7.97
C LEU A 82 7.38 -2.29 8.22
N LEU A 83 7.01 -3.52 7.87
CA LEU A 83 7.91 -4.68 7.96
C LEU A 83 9.13 -4.51 7.05
N LEU A 84 8.94 -3.98 5.84
CA LEU A 84 10.05 -3.65 4.94
C LEU A 84 10.98 -2.60 5.56
N ALA A 85 10.44 -1.53 6.17
CA ALA A 85 11.25 -0.52 6.84
C ALA A 85 12.05 -1.11 8.01
N VAL A 86 11.43 -1.95 8.84
CA VAL A 86 12.10 -2.65 9.94
C VAL A 86 13.21 -3.58 9.40
N ALA A 87 12.95 -4.35 8.34
CA ALA A 87 13.94 -5.24 7.73
C ALA A 87 15.15 -4.47 7.19
N VAL A 88 14.92 -3.34 6.52
CA VAL A 88 16.00 -2.46 6.02
C VAL A 88 16.82 -1.88 7.18
N LEU A 89 16.16 -1.36 8.21
CA LEU A 89 16.85 -0.81 9.39
C LEU A 89 17.66 -1.88 10.13
N ALA A 90 17.11 -3.08 10.29
CA ALA A 90 17.81 -4.21 10.88
C ALA A 90 19.03 -4.63 10.05
N GLY A 91 18.90 -4.71 8.72
CA GLY A 91 20.03 -5.02 7.84
C GLY A 91 21.12 -3.95 7.86
N LEU A 92 20.76 -2.66 7.93
CA LEU A 92 21.72 -1.57 8.09
C LEU A 92 22.42 -1.61 9.45
N ALA A 93 21.69 -1.93 10.52
CA ALA A 93 22.25 -2.09 11.85
C ALA A 93 23.22 -3.28 11.91
N GLU A 94 22.87 -4.42 11.29
CA GLU A 94 23.77 -5.56 11.15
C GLU A 94 25.06 -5.13 10.45
N LEU A 95 24.95 -4.54 9.26
CA LEU A 95 26.10 -4.05 8.51
C LEU A 95 27.00 -3.10 9.32
N ALA A 96 26.39 -2.18 10.08
CA ALA A 96 27.12 -1.20 10.88
C ALA A 96 27.78 -1.78 12.14
N LEU A 97 27.26 -2.88 12.69
CA LEU A 97 27.73 -3.48 13.94
C LEU A 97 28.71 -4.64 13.71
N THR A 98 28.58 -5.35 12.59
CA THR A 98 29.35 -6.58 12.32
C THR A 98 30.25 -6.48 11.09
N ASP A 99 30.18 -5.38 10.33
CA ASP A 99 30.85 -5.21 9.02
C ASP A 99 30.52 -6.34 8.01
N THR A 100 29.44 -7.10 8.26
CA THR A 100 28.98 -8.18 7.37
C THR A 100 27.77 -7.73 6.58
N VAL A 101 27.75 -8.08 5.30
CA VAL A 101 26.59 -7.79 4.44
C VAL A 101 25.41 -8.68 4.83
N PRO A 102 24.20 -8.12 5.07
CA PRO A 102 23.01 -8.86 5.48
C PRO A 102 22.35 -9.57 4.27
N TRP A 103 23.05 -10.54 3.69
CA TRP A 103 22.62 -11.28 2.50
C TRP A 103 21.22 -11.89 2.60
N PRO A 104 20.80 -12.52 3.73
CA PRO A 104 19.45 -13.08 3.84
C PRO A 104 18.37 -12.01 3.67
N THR A 105 18.54 -10.86 4.32
CA THR A 105 17.62 -9.71 4.23
C THR A 105 17.54 -9.19 2.80
N ALA A 106 18.69 -9.04 2.13
CA ALA A 106 18.74 -8.58 0.74
C ALA A 106 18.04 -9.56 -0.23
N VAL A 107 18.29 -10.86 -0.09
CA VAL A 107 17.66 -11.90 -0.92
C VAL A 107 16.15 -11.97 -0.71
N ILE A 108 15.68 -11.87 0.53
CA ILE A 108 14.24 -11.87 0.84
C ILE A 108 13.56 -10.65 0.20
N ILE A 109 14.13 -9.44 0.35
CA ILE A 109 13.56 -8.22 -0.24
C ILE A 109 13.52 -8.33 -1.77
N ALA A 110 14.60 -8.83 -2.40
CA ALA A 110 14.65 -9.04 -3.85
C ALA A 110 13.62 -10.10 -4.32
N GLY A 111 13.47 -11.19 -3.59
CA GLY A 111 12.46 -12.23 -3.88
C GLY A 111 11.03 -11.70 -3.76
N MET A 112 10.73 -10.95 -2.70
CA MET A 112 9.39 -10.37 -2.52
C MET A 112 9.06 -9.31 -3.57
N THR A 113 10.03 -8.49 -3.97
CA THR A 113 9.83 -7.47 -5.02
C THR A 113 9.62 -8.09 -6.39
N THR A 114 10.36 -9.15 -6.74
CA THR A 114 10.15 -9.87 -8.00
C THR A 114 8.78 -10.52 -8.07
N ILE A 115 8.37 -11.29 -7.04
CA ILE A 115 7.04 -11.91 -6.97
C ILE A 115 5.93 -10.86 -7.14
N ARG A 116 6.07 -9.70 -6.49
CA ARG A 116 5.09 -8.61 -6.55
C ARG A 116 5.01 -7.92 -7.91
N CYS A 117 6.08 -7.98 -8.70
CA CYS A 117 6.13 -7.39 -10.04
C CYS A 117 5.76 -8.38 -11.16
N THR A 118 5.65 -9.67 -10.87
CA THR A 118 5.31 -10.73 -11.85
C THR A 118 3.83 -11.09 -11.92
N VAL A 119 3.02 -10.58 -11.00
CA VAL A 119 1.55 -10.74 -10.94
C VAL A 119 0.89 -9.48 -11.47
#